data_AF-A0A1F5H3D8-F1
#
_entry.id   AF-A0A1F5H3D8-F1
#
_cell.length_a   1.000
_cell.length_b   1.000
_cell.length_c   1.000
_cell.angle_alpha   90.00
_cell.angle_beta   90.00
_cell.angle_gamma   90.00
#
_symmetry.space_group_name_H-M   'P 1'
#
loop_
_entity.id
_entity.type
_entity.pdbx_description
1 polymer ?
#
loop_
_entity_poly.entity_id
_entity_poly.type
_entity_poly.pdbx_seq_one_letter_code
_entity_poly.pdbx_strand_id
1 'polypeptide(L)'
;MPKFHKTDHHEDHHTGRILSKEELDAKHAAALEAKAIISWKSPERIFKARSKKYFTKVALYGLIFVLAAIAFGEFFLVGVIIAVVFVVYVLATVAPHVIEHKITNMGIISGGRAFLWEELDSFWFDKRGDDRLLVVATNLHFPTRLIILLTTVSERTLLDILEKHIHFHHGPVHTLFDKWANSLQKRINLE
;
A
#
# COMPACT_ATOMS: atom_id res chain seq x y z
N MET A 1 14.22 -0.03 -6.49
CA MET A 1 14.42 0.97 -7.56
C MET A 1 13.15 1.04 -8.38
N PRO A 2 12.60 2.24 -8.64
CA PRO A 2 11.59 2.40 -9.67
C PRO A 2 12.16 1.87 -11.00
N LYS A 3 11.38 1.08 -11.72
CA LYS A 3 11.76 0.64 -13.06
C LYS A 3 11.01 1.56 -14.03
N PHE A 4 11.75 2.34 -14.79
CA PHE A 4 11.20 3.23 -15.82
C PHE A 4 10.99 2.45 -17.12
N HIS A 5 10.07 2.90 -17.97
CA HIS A 5 9.87 2.29 -19.29
C HIS A 5 11.19 2.39 -20.07
N LYS A 6 11.74 1.28 -20.56
CA LYS A 6 13.07 1.27 -21.23
C LYS A 6 13.02 1.91 -22.64
N THR A 7 11.87 2.39 -23.07
CA THR A 7 11.63 2.82 -24.45
C THR A 7 11.01 4.20 -24.57
N ASP A 8 10.66 4.87 -23.46
CA ASP A 8 10.02 6.17 -23.54
C ASP A 8 10.94 7.24 -22.97
N HIS A 9 11.40 8.07 -23.88
CA HIS A 9 11.90 9.40 -23.60
C HIS A 9 10.90 10.12 -22.68
N HIS A 10 11.27 10.37 -21.42
CA HIS A 10 10.42 11.17 -20.52
C HIS A 10 10.43 12.61 -21.02
N GLU A 11 9.32 13.03 -21.62
CA GLU A 11 9.08 14.40 -22.04
C GLU A 11 8.62 15.21 -20.83
N ASP A 12 9.40 16.22 -20.46
CA ASP A 12 8.93 17.26 -19.53
C ASP A 12 7.71 17.96 -20.15
N HIS A 13 6.51 17.78 -19.59
CA HIS A 13 5.27 18.39 -20.11
C HIS A 13 5.30 19.92 -20.17
N HIS A 14 6.24 20.56 -19.46
CA HIS A 14 6.46 22.02 -19.50
C HIS A 14 7.49 22.48 -20.54
N THR A 15 8.42 21.60 -20.96
CA THR A 15 9.60 22.00 -21.75
C THR A 15 9.77 21.18 -23.04
N GLY A 16 9.01 20.09 -23.21
CA GLY A 16 9.10 19.19 -24.37
C GLY A 16 10.45 18.52 -24.54
N ARG A 17 11.25 18.44 -23.46
CA ARG A 17 12.65 18.00 -23.49
C ARG A 17 12.75 16.58 -22.94
N ILE A 18 13.45 15.74 -23.67
CA ILE A 18 13.79 14.37 -23.26
C ILE A 18 14.85 14.47 -22.16
N LEU A 19 14.48 14.12 -20.92
CA LEU A 19 15.45 14.09 -19.82
C LEU A 19 16.38 12.88 -19.96
N SER A 20 17.68 13.12 -19.80
CA SER A 20 18.65 12.03 -19.60
C SER A 20 18.42 11.38 -18.24
N LYS A 21 18.77 10.10 -18.11
CA LYS A 21 18.63 9.34 -16.86
C LYS A 21 19.30 10.04 -15.66
N GLU A 22 20.44 10.69 -15.90
CA GLU A 22 21.20 11.42 -14.89
C GLU A 22 20.48 12.70 -14.41
N GLU A 23 19.73 13.36 -15.30
CA GLU A 23 18.96 14.57 -14.96
C GLU A 23 17.71 14.21 -14.15
N LEU A 24 17.09 13.07 -14.46
CA LEU A 24 15.95 12.53 -13.71
C LEU A 24 16.37 12.11 -12.29
N ASP A 25 17.51 11.41 -12.17
CA ASP A 25 18.09 11.04 -10.87
C ASP A 25 18.43 12.30 -10.04
N ALA A 26 18.93 13.37 -10.67
CA ALA A 26 19.17 14.66 -10.02
C ALA A 26 17.87 15.36 -9.58
N LYS A 27 16.81 15.34 -10.42
CA LYS A 27 15.48 15.85 -10.06
C LYS A 27 14.91 15.11 -8.85
N HIS A 28 15.05 13.78 -8.77
CA HIS A 28 14.60 12.99 -7.62
C HIS A 28 15.39 13.33 -6.35
N ALA A 29 16.71 13.50 -6.45
CA ALA A 29 17.53 13.92 -5.32
C ALA A 29 17.11 15.31 -4.81
N ALA A 30 16.89 16.26 -5.71
CA ALA A 30 16.39 17.59 -5.36
C ALA A 30 14.98 17.55 -4.76
N ALA A 31 14.10 16.68 -5.28
CA ALA A 31 12.74 16.51 -4.76
C ALA A 31 12.72 15.92 -3.34
N LEU A 32 13.70 15.09 -2.96
CA LEU A 32 13.83 14.58 -1.59
C LEU A 32 14.18 15.69 -0.59
N GLU A 33 14.92 16.71 -1.01
CA GLU A 33 15.31 17.86 -0.20
C GLU A 33 14.30 19.01 -0.26
N ALA A 34 13.29 18.90 -1.12
CA ALA A 34 12.28 19.95 -1.30
C ALA A 34 11.48 20.19 -0.01
N LYS A 35 11.14 21.47 0.22
CA LYS A 35 10.38 21.89 1.39
C LYS A 35 9.00 21.23 1.42
N ALA A 36 8.69 20.56 2.53
CA ALA A 36 7.38 19.96 2.75
C ALA A 36 6.32 21.03 3.03
N ILE A 37 5.22 20.98 2.28
CA ILE A 37 4.00 21.77 2.53
C ILE A 37 3.22 21.13 3.68
N ILE A 38 3.09 19.81 3.64
CA ILE A 38 2.41 19.01 4.66
C ILE A 38 3.18 17.72 4.89
N SER A 39 3.21 17.25 6.14
CA SER A 39 3.85 16.00 6.52
C SER A 39 3.03 15.27 7.58
N TRP A 40 2.86 13.97 7.43
CA TRP A 40 2.20 13.14 8.43
C TRP A 40 2.82 11.74 8.49
N LYS A 41 2.52 11.02 9.56
CA LYS A 41 2.98 9.65 9.77
C LYS A 41 1.79 8.71 9.76
N SER A 42 1.87 7.66 8.96
CA SER A 42 0.88 6.60 8.97
C SER A 42 1.52 5.22 8.77
N PRO A 43 0.85 4.14 9.19
CA PRO A 43 1.34 2.78 8.94
C PRO A 43 1.47 2.53 7.44
N GLU A 44 2.45 1.71 7.02
CA GLU A 44 2.62 1.33 5.61
C GLU A 44 1.41 0.58 5.03
N ARG A 45 0.72 -0.19 5.88
CA ARG A 45 -0.45 -0.98 5.53
C ARG A 45 -1.52 -0.83 6.59
N ILE A 46 -2.76 -1.04 6.21
CA ILE A 46 -3.87 -1.15 7.17
C ILE A 46 -3.53 -2.27 8.15
N PHE A 47 -3.40 -1.91 9.43
CA PHE A 47 -3.10 -2.86 10.48
C PHE A 47 -4.26 -2.98 11.43
N LYS A 48 -4.97 -4.10 11.32
CA LYS A 48 -5.89 -4.52 12.37
C LYS A 48 -5.17 -5.56 13.20
N ALA A 49 -4.75 -5.17 14.41
CA ALA A 49 -4.18 -6.09 15.38
C ALA A 49 -5.11 -7.30 15.55
N ARG A 50 -4.57 -8.51 15.44
CA ARG A 50 -5.37 -9.73 15.60
C ARG A 50 -5.87 -9.80 17.04
N SER A 51 -7.17 -10.05 17.21
CA SER A 51 -7.78 -10.11 18.54
C SER A 51 -7.34 -11.35 19.30
N LYS A 52 -7.44 -11.33 20.65
CA LYS A 52 -7.18 -12.51 21.49
C LYS A 52 -7.96 -13.75 21.01
N LYS A 53 -9.21 -13.54 20.56
CA LYS A 53 -10.07 -14.60 20.00
C LYS A 53 -9.44 -15.29 18.78
N TYR A 54 -8.73 -14.56 17.93
CA TYR A 54 -8.03 -15.14 16.78
C TYR A 54 -6.96 -16.13 17.23
N PHE A 55 -6.11 -15.72 18.17
CA PHE A 55 -5.06 -16.60 18.71
C PHE A 55 -5.62 -17.80 19.47
N THR A 56 -6.72 -17.63 20.21
CA THR A 56 -7.43 -18.75 20.85
C THR A 56 -7.90 -19.77 19.83
N LYS A 57 -8.47 -19.33 18.70
CA LYS A 57 -8.89 -20.25 17.62
C LYS A 57 -7.70 -20.98 17.01
N VAL A 58 -6.62 -20.28 16.68
CA VAL A 58 -5.41 -20.89 16.12
C VAL A 58 -4.82 -21.93 17.09
N ALA A 59 -4.74 -21.60 18.38
CA ALA A 59 -4.27 -22.54 19.40
C ALA A 59 -5.20 -23.75 19.55
N LEU A 60 -6.52 -23.55 19.52
CA LEU A 60 -7.51 -24.63 19.60
C LEU A 60 -7.39 -25.59 18.40
N TYR A 61 -7.35 -25.05 17.17
CA TYR A 61 -7.18 -25.88 15.97
C TYR A 61 -5.82 -26.59 15.99
N GLY A 62 -4.75 -25.88 16.34
CA GLY A 62 -3.41 -26.48 16.48
C GLY A 62 -3.39 -27.64 17.46
N LEU A 63 -4.02 -27.49 18.62
CA LEU A 63 -4.14 -28.56 19.63
C LEU A 63 -4.92 -29.76 19.11
N ILE A 64 -6.06 -29.54 18.44
CA ILE A 64 -6.87 -30.62 17.85
C ILE A 64 -6.03 -31.42 16.83
N PHE A 65 -5.30 -30.74 15.95
CA PHE A 65 -4.45 -31.42 14.96
C PHE A 65 -3.29 -32.17 15.60
N VAL A 66 -2.67 -31.62 16.64
CA VAL A 66 -1.61 -32.32 17.39
C VAL A 66 -2.15 -33.59 18.06
N LEU A 67 -3.29 -33.50 18.74
CA LEU A 67 -3.92 -34.66 19.38
C LEU A 67 -4.31 -35.73 18.35
N ALA A 68 -4.85 -35.32 17.20
CA ALA A 68 -5.17 -36.24 16.11
C ALA A 68 -3.91 -36.93 15.56
N ALA A 69 -2.82 -36.18 15.32
CA ALA A 69 -1.56 -36.74 14.84
C ALA A 69 -0.98 -37.78 15.82
N ILE A 70 -1.02 -37.50 17.13
CA ILE A 70 -0.59 -38.45 18.16
C ILE A 70 -1.49 -39.70 18.16
N ALA A 71 -2.81 -39.54 18.02
CA ALA A 71 -3.75 -40.66 17.98
C ALA A 71 -3.50 -41.60 16.78
N PHE A 72 -3.02 -41.06 15.66
CA PHE A 72 -2.62 -41.84 14.48
C PHE A 72 -1.18 -42.39 14.56
N GLY A 73 -0.42 -42.08 15.62
CA GLY A 73 0.98 -42.49 15.78
C GLY A 73 1.98 -41.68 14.93
N GLU A 74 1.54 -40.57 14.32
CA GLU A 74 2.32 -39.75 13.41
C GLU A 74 3.08 -38.63 14.13
N PHE A 75 4.12 -39.00 14.88
CA PHE A 75 4.91 -38.05 15.67
C PHE A 75 5.66 -37.00 14.83
N PHE A 76 6.02 -37.33 13.59
CA PHE A 76 6.65 -36.37 12.67
C PHE A 76 5.69 -35.24 12.29
N LEU A 77 4.41 -35.57 12.08
CA LEU A 77 3.37 -34.60 11.72
C LEU A 77 3.15 -33.57 12.83
N VAL A 78 3.32 -33.95 14.11
CA VAL A 78 3.25 -33.03 15.25
C VAL A 78 4.27 -31.89 15.10
N GLY A 79 5.51 -32.20 14.74
CA GLY A 79 6.56 -31.18 14.52
C GLY A 79 6.19 -30.20 13.40
N VAL A 80 5.63 -30.71 12.30
CA VAL A 80 5.16 -29.88 11.18
C VAL A 80 4.02 -28.97 11.60
N ILE A 81 3.03 -29.48 12.36
CA ILE A 81 1.91 -28.68 12.86
C ILE A 81 2.42 -27.55 13.76
N ILE A 82 3.34 -27.84 14.67
CA ILE A 82 3.93 -26.82 15.55
C ILE A 82 4.66 -25.75 14.73
N ALA A 83 5.44 -26.14 13.72
CA ALA A 83 6.13 -25.19 12.84
C ALA A 83 5.14 -24.28 12.09
N VAL A 84 4.05 -24.82 11.56
CA VAL A 84 3.01 -24.03 10.88
C VAL A 84 2.33 -23.06 11.85
N VAL A 85 1.94 -23.52 13.04
CA VAL A 85 1.34 -22.65 14.08
C VAL A 85 2.30 -21.52 14.45
N PHE A 86 3.60 -21.81 14.58
CA PHE A 86 4.63 -20.81 14.83
C PHE A 86 4.72 -19.77 13.70
N VAL A 87 4.75 -20.19 12.44
CA VAL A 87 4.76 -19.27 11.29
C VAL A 87 3.51 -18.38 11.29
N VAL A 88 2.33 -18.95 11.52
CA VAL A 88 1.07 -18.19 11.63
C VAL A 88 1.16 -17.16 12.76
N TYR A 89 1.71 -17.54 13.91
CA TYR A 89 1.89 -16.65 15.05
C TYR A 89 2.82 -15.47 14.72
N VAL A 90 3.98 -15.72 14.09
CA VAL A 90 4.91 -14.66 13.70
C VAL A 90 4.26 -13.73 12.69
N LEU A 91 3.63 -14.26 11.64
CA LEU A 91 2.96 -13.44 10.63
C LEU A 91 1.80 -12.60 11.21
N ALA A 92 1.12 -13.10 12.23
CA ALA A 92 0.02 -12.40 12.89
C ALA A 92 0.47 -11.32 13.89
N THR A 93 1.73 -11.35 14.35
CA THR A 93 2.26 -10.45 15.40
C THR A 93 3.14 -9.32 14.85
N VAL A 94 3.64 -9.43 13.61
CA VAL A 94 4.45 -8.37 12.98
C VAL A 94 3.60 -7.13 12.70
N ALA A 95 3.76 -6.12 13.55
CA ALA A 95 3.22 -4.79 13.32
C ALA A 95 3.91 -4.12 12.12
N PRO A 96 3.18 -3.38 11.27
CA PRO A 96 3.77 -2.67 10.17
C PRO A 96 4.56 -1.46 10.65
N HIS A 97 5.58 -1.12 9.86
CA HIS A 97 6.38 0.07 10.09
C HIS A 97 5.53 1.33 9.86
N VAL A 98 5.79 2.34 10.68
CA VAL A 98 5.21 3.67 10.51
C VAL A 98 6.11 4.44 9.56
N ILE A 99 5.52 4.94 8.49
CA ILE A 99 6.21 5.67 7.44
C ILE A 99 5.79 7.15 7.50
N GLU A 100 6.74 8.04 7.21
CA GLU A 100 6.46 9.45 7.03
C GLU A 100 6.11 9.73 5.56
N HIS A 101 5.01 10.45 5.36
CA HIS A 101 4.53 10.95 4.08
C HIS A 101 4.63 12.46 4.07
N LYS A 102 5.14 13.04 2.99
CA LYS A 102 5.27 14.48 2.79
C LYS A 102 4.73 14.85 1.42
N ILE A 103 4.00 15.95 1.35
CA ILE A 103 3.64 16.59 0.08
C ILE A 103 4.51 17.82 -0.04
N THR A 104 5.23 17.92 -1.15
CA THR A 104 6.16 19.01 -1.46
C THR A 104 5.70 19.74 -2.72
N ASN A 105 6.35 20.86 -3.05
CA ASN A 105 6.08 21.56 -4.30
C ASN A 105 6.46 20.75 -5.55
N MET A 106 7.38 19.79 -5.43
CA MET A 106 7.87 18.99 -6.57
C MET A 106 7.14 17.64 -6.72
N GLY A 107 6.46 17.19 -5.67
CA GLY A 107 5.80 15.89 -5.68
C GLY A 107 5.46 15.35 -4.29
N ILE A 108 5.21 14.05 -4.23
CA ILE A 108 4.86 13.32 -3.01
C ILE A 108 6.04 12.47 -2.56
N ILE A 109 6.47 12.64 -1.31
CA ILE A 109 7.49 11.81 -0.68
C ILE A 109 6.80 10.80 0.22
N SER A 110 7.11 9.52 0.03
CA SER A 110 6.58 8.42 0.82
C SER A 110 7.66 7.38 1.06
N GLY A 111 7.92 7.02 2.32
CA GLY A 111 8.86 5.92 2.64
C GLY A 111 10.29 6.17 2.18
N GLY A 112 10.74 7.43 2.24
CA GLY A 112 12.08 7.84 1.80
C GLY A 112 12.27 7.88 0.28
N ARG A 113 11.17 7.91 -0.50
CA ARG A 113 11.20 8.03 -1.96
C ARG A 113 10.36 9.23 -2.39
N ALA A 114 10.88 10.03 -3.32
CA ALA A 114 10.16 11.13 -3.94
C ALA A 114 9.50 10.64 -5.24
N PHE A 115 8.23 10.95 -5.41
CA PHE A 115 7.45 10.76 -6.63
C PHE A 115 7.13 12.14 -7.18
N LEU A 116 7.62 12.48 -8.37
CA LEU A 116 7.42 13.78 -9.00
C LEU A 116 5.97 13.93 -9.48
N TRP A 117 5.44 15.16 -9.55
CA TRP A 117 4.10 15.38 -10.11
C TRP A 117 3.93 14.84 -11.53
N GLU A 118 4.97 14.92 -12.35
CA GLU A 118 5.00 14.40 -13.73
C GLU A 118 4.84 12.86 -13.81
N GLU A 119 5.11 12.16 -12.71
CA GLU A 119 4.99 10.69 -12.62
C GLU A 119 3.62 10.26 -12.06
N LEU A 120 2.83 11.21 -11.55
CA LEU A 120 1.53 11.00 -10.95
C LEU A 120 0.46 11.35 -11.98
N ASP A 121 -0.51 10.47 -12.16
CA ASP A 121 -1.58 10.65 -13.15
C ASP A 121 -2.84 11.23 -12.49
N SER A 122 -3.37 10.51 -11.51
CA SER A 122 -4.67 10.84 -10.92
C SER A 122 -4.79 10.34 -9.48
N PHE A 123 -5.74 10.86 -8.72
CA PHE A 123 -5.96 10.42 -7.34
C PHE A 123 -7.44 10.29 -6.99
N TRP A 124 -7.73 9.43 -6.01
CA TRP A 124 -9.04 9.29 -5.40
C TRP A 124 -8.92 8.94 -3.92
N PHE A 125 -9.99 9.20 -3.18
CA PHE A 125 -10.11 8.77 -1.79
C PHE A 125 -10.88 7.44 -1.72
N ASP A 126 -10.40 6.52 -0.90
CA ASP A 126 -11.04 5.23 -0.62
C ASP A 126 -11.19 5.06 0.90
N LYS A 127 -12.17 4.26 1.33
CA LYS A 127 -12.43 3.99 2.75
C LYS A 127 -12.52 2.49 2.98
N ARG A 128 -11.59 1.95 3.79
CA ARG A 128 -11.57 0.53 4.16
C ARG A 128 -11.83 0.35 5.64
N GLY A 129 -13.09 0.10 5.99
CA GLY A 129 -13.53 0.06 7.39
C GLY A 129 -13.62 1.47 7.96
N ASP A 130 -12.83 1.77 9.00
CA ASP A 130 -12.74 3.10 9.60
C ASP A 130 -11.56 3.92 9.06
N ASP A 131 -10.60 3.26 8.43
CA ASP A 131 -9.40 3.89 7.88
C ASP A 131 -9.69 4.54 6.52
N ARG A 132 -9.20 5.78 6.36
CA ARG A 132 -9.27 6.57 5.12
C ARG A 132 -7.97 6.43 4.35
N LEU A 133 -8.09 6.30 3.03
CA LEU A 133 -6.98 6.06 2.11
C LEU A 133 -6.98 7.13 1.02
N LEU A 134 -5.80 7.63 0.70
CA LEU A 134 -5.52 8.39 -0.51
C LEU A 134 -4.82 7.42 -1.45
N VAL A 135 -5.42 7.19 -2.61
CA VAL A 135 -4.81 6.38 -3.65
C VAL A 135 -4.43 7.29 -4.80
N VAL A 136 -3.16 7.27 -5.18
CA VAL A 136 -2.62 8.04 -6.30
C VAL A 136 -2.15 7.05 -7.36
N ALA A 137 -2.74 7.10 -8.55
CA ALA A 137 -2.24 6.39 -9.72
C ALA A 137 -0.97 7.05 -10.23
N THR A 138 -0.02 6.21 -10.61
CA THR A 138 1.28 6.65 -11.12
C THR A 138 1.49 6.04 -12.50
N ASN A 139 2.14 6.77 -13.40
CA ASN A 139 2.51 6.26 -14.73
C ASN A 139 3.82 5.44 -14.72
N LEU A 140 4.29 5.04 -13.53
CA LEU A 140 5.49 4.25 -13.30
C LEU A 140 5.22 2.74 -13.47
N HIS A 141 6.22 1.96 -13.88
CA HIS A 141 6.11 0.49 -13.95
C HIS A 141 5.90 -0.12 -12.56
N PHE A 142 6.55 0.45 -11.55
CA PHE A 142 6.39 0.04 -10.17
C PHE A 142 6.82 1.16 -9.20
N PRO A 143 6.00 1.52 -8.20
CA PRO A 143 4.60 1.09 -7.99
C PRO A 143 3.67 1.68 -9.07
N THR A 144 2.55 1.03 -9.38
CA THR A 144 1.51 1.57 -10.30
C THR A 144 0.47 2.42 -9.56
N ARG A 145 0.34 2.20 -8.25
CA ARG A 145 -0.53 2.96 -7.36
C ARG A 145 0.17 3.18 -6.03
N LEU A 146 0.18 4.41 -5.56
CA LEU A 146 0.63 4.80 -4.25
C LEU A 146 -0.59 4.85 -3.32
N ILE A 147 -0.62 4.01 -2.29
CA ILE A 147 -1.69 3.99 -1.30
C ILE A 147 -1.14 4.60 -0.02
N ILE A 148 -1.76 5.68 0.44
CA ILE A 148 -1.35 6.42 1.63
C ILE A 148 -2.50 6.44 2.63
N LEU A 149 -2.21 6.07 3.88
CA LEU A 149 -3.18 6.11 4.96
C LEU A 149 -3.30 7.54 5.51
N LEU A 150 -4.53 8.05 5.61
CA LEU A 150 -4.85 9.33 6.25
C LEU A 150 -5.24 9.06 7.69
N THR A 151 -4.27 9.15 8.59
CA THR A 151 -4.50 9.00 10.04
C THR A 151 -4.86 10.33 10.69
N THR A 152 -4.10 11.39 10.39
CA THR A 152 -4.19 12.67 11.12
C THR A 152 -4.55 13.87 10.24
N VAL A 153 -4.46 13.73 8.91
CA VAL A 153 -4.65 14.85 7.96
C VAL A 153 -6.07 14.81 7.39
N SER A 154 -6.68 15.99 7.25
CA SER A 154 -8.01 16.11 6.68
C SER A 154 -8.00 15.90 5.16
N GLU A 155 -9.00 15.16 4.64
CA GLU A 155 -9.18 14.93 3.20
C GLU A 155 -9.33 16.24 2.42
N ARG A 156 -10.02 17.24 2.99
CA ARG A 156 -10.27 18.52 2.32
C ARG A 156 -8.97 19.28 2.05
N THR A 157 -8.09 19.35 3.06
CA THR A 157 -6.79 20.00 2.90
C THR A 157 -5.94 19.30 1.85
N LEU A 158 -6.00 17.96 1.79
CA LEU A 158 -5.28 17.19 0.77
C LEU A 158 -5.88 17.38 -0.62
N LEU A 159 -7.21 17.43 -0.73
CA LEU A 159 -7.92 17.68 -1.98
C LEU A 159 -7.50 19.03 -2.57
N ASP A 160 -7.54 20.11 -1.78
CA ASP A 160 -7.18 21.46 -2.23
C ASP A 160 -5.73 21.59 -2.73
N ILE A 161 -4.81 20.78 -2.19
CA ILE A 161 -3.39 20.77 -2.57
C ILE A 161 -3.17 19.90 -3.82
N LEU A 162 -3.77 18.71 -3.84
CA LEU A 162 -3.57 17.73 -4.91
C LEU A 162 -4.30 18.12 -6.19
N GLU A 163 -5.50 18.68 -6.11
CA GLU A 163 -6.28 19.11 -7.29
C GLU A 163 -5.58 20.19 -8.12
N LYS A 164 -4.68 20.97 -7.50
CA LYS A 164 -3.84 21.96 -8.21
C LYS A 164 -2.79 21.33 -9.12
N HIS A 165 -2.42 20.07 -8.88
CA HIS A 165 -1.31 19.40 -9.55
C HIS A 165 -1.75 18.16 -10.34
N ILE A 166 -2.76 17.42 -9.87
CA ILE A 166 -3.22 16.15 -10.44
C ILE A 166 -4.75 16.05 -10.48
N HIS A 167 -5.27 15.21 -11.39
CA HIS A 167 -6.72 15.08 -11.60
C HIS A 167 -7.39 14.22 -10.51
N PHE A 168 -8.52 14.71 -9.99
CA PHE A 168 -9.35 13.99 -9.01
C PHE A 168 -10.36 13.06 -9.68
N HIS A 169 -10.39 11.80 -9.24
CA HIS A 169 -11.45 10.84 -9.58
C HIS A 169 -12.33 10.52 -8.36
N HIS A 170 -13.63 10.37 -8.59
CA HIS A 170 -14.62 10.06 -7.54
C HIS A 170 -14.57 8.59 -7.05
N GLY A 171 -13.76 7.73 -7.66
CA GLY A 171 -13.61 6.34 -7.24
C GLY A 171 -12.58 5.59 -8.08
N PRO A 172 -12.17 4.38 -7.66
CA PRO A 172 -11.24 3.57 -8.42
C PRO A 172 -11.85 3.23 -9.78
N VAL A 173 -11.06 3.33 -10.84
CA VAL A 173 -11.47 2.88 -12.18
C VAL A 173 -11.72 1.37 -12.11
N HIS A 174 -12.98 0.97 -11.92
CA HIS A 174 -13.35 -0.44 -11.85
C HIS A 174 -13.11 -1.07 -13.21
N THR A 175 -12.13 -1.97 -13.28
CA THR A 175 -11.98 -2.82 -14.45
C THR A 175 -13.16 -3.78 -14.53
N LEU A 176 -13.45 -4.32 -15.72
CA LEU A 176 -14.54 -5.30 -15.91
C LEU A 176 -14.35 -6.54 -15.00
N PHE A 177 -13.08 -6.88 -14.73
CA PHE A 177 -12.71 -7.93 -13.79
C PHE A 177 -13.10 -7.58 -12.34
N ASP A 178 -12.94 -6.34 -11.91
CA ASP A 178 -13.35 -5.89 -10.57
C ASP A 178 -14.86 -5.99 -10.35
N LYS A 179 -15.67 -5.78 -11.40
CA LYS A 179 -17.13 -5.97 -11.33
C LYS A 179 -17.50 -7.44 -11.11
N TRP A 180 -16.76 -8.35 -11.74
CA TRP A 180 -16.94 -9.78 -11.57
C TRP A 180 -16.53 -10.23 -10.16
N ALA A 181 -15.35 -9.79 -9.69
CA ALA A 181 -14.85 -10.07 -8.35
C ALA A 181 -15.80 -9.54 -7.25
N ASN A 182 -16.29 -8.30 -7.38
CA ASN A 182 -17.26 -7.73 -6.43
C ASN A 182 -18.59 -8.50 -6.42
N SER A 183 -19.04 -8.99 -7.59
CA SER A 183 -20.25 -9.81 -7.67
C SER A 183 -20.07 -11.17 -7.00
N LEU A 184 -18.88 -11.75 -7.10
CA LEU A 184 -18.53 -13.00 -6.42
C LEU A 184 -18.45 -12.81 -4.90
N GLN A 185 -17.79 -11.73 -4.45
CA GLN A 185 -17.67 -11.39 -3.04
C GLN A 185 -19.04 -11.11 -2.39
N LYS A 186 -19.97 -10.45 -3.08
CA LYS A 186 -21.34 -10.26 -2.57
C LYS A 186 -22.11 -11.56 -2.39
N ARG A 187 -21.81 -12.59 -3.19
CA ARG A 187 -22.47 -13.90 -3.12
C ARG A 187 -21.84 -14.82 -2.08
N ILE A 188 -20.56 -14.63 -1.79
CA ILE A 188 -19.82 -15.37 -0.79
C ILE A 188 -19.59 -14.42 0.40
N ASN A 189 -20.59 -14.29 1.28
CA ASN A 189 -20.48 -13.50 2.52
C ASN A 189 -19.36 -14.07 3.40
N LEU A 190 -18.13 -13.57 3.21
CA LEU A 190 -16.99 -13.82 4.08
C LEU A 190 -16.95 -12.70 5.12
N GLU A 191 -17.92 -12.72 6.03
CA GLU A 191 -17.77 -12.09 7.36
C GLU A 191 -17.12 -13.07 8.35
#